data_AF-E2AES6-F1
#
_entry.id   AF-E2AES6-F1
#
_cell.length_a   1.000
_cell.length_b   1.000
_cell.length_c   1.000
_cell.angle_alpha   90.00
_cell.angle_beta   90.00
_cell.angle_gamma   90.00
#
_symmetry.space_group_name_H-M   'P 1'
#
loop_
_entity.id
_entity.type
_entity.pdbx_description
1 polymer ?
#
loop_
_entity_poly.entity_id
_entity_poly.type
_entity_poly.pdbx_seq_one_letter_code
_entity_poly.pdbx_strand_id
1 'polypeptide(L)'
;WRRERANEIMEFGDVEPAHLYSESVLRKAKQLNKDEKLGLGKISDPIASVLQLKYKPEFSSAIREIGLDKFFIIYFSPEQLFLYKQFIRHEKIGMLSIDATGSLIKSIKKPDESKNPIFLYQAVVPYKTKILPVLQMVSEKHDTNILTYWL
;
A
#
# COMPACT_ATOMS: atom_id res chain seq x y z
N TRP A 1 -28.03 6.45 11.09
CA TRP A 1 -27.64 6.04 12.45
C TRP A 1 -27.05 7.15 13.32
N ARG A 2 -25.76 7.56 13.20
CA ARG A 2 -25.15 8.56 14.14
C ARG A 2 -25.97 9.86 14.26
N ARG A 3 -26.38 10.41 13.11
CA ARG A 3 -27.20 11.63 13.05
C ARG A 3 -28.58 11.46 13.66
N GLU A 4 -29.23 10.32 13.41
CA GLU A 4 -30.54 9.99 14.00
C GLU A 4 -30.42 9.85 15.51
N ARG A 5 -29.39 9.14 15.98
CA ARG A 5 -29.15 8.97 17.41
C ARG A 5 -28.86 10.30 18.08
N ALA A 6 -27.98 11.13 17.52
CA ALA A 6 -27.70 12.47 18.05
C ALA A 6 -28.98 13.32 18.20
N ASN A 7 -29.88 13.28 17.22
CA ASN A 7 -31.16 13.99 17.30
C ASN A 7 -32.10 13.46 18.39
N GLU A 8 -31.98 12.18 18.78
CA GLU A 8 -32.77 11.57 19.86
C GLU A 8 -32.22 11.90 21.27
N ILE A 9 -30.91 12.12 21.38
CA ILE A 9 -30.22 12.17 22.69
C ILE A 9 -29.54 13.52 23.01
N MET A 10 -29.52 14.48 22.08
CA MET A 10 -28.86 15.78 22.26
C MET A 10 -29.79 16.94 21.90
N GLU A 11 -29.75 17.99 22.71
CA GLU A 11 -30.34 19.29 22.40
C GLU A 11 -29.29 20.28 21.86
N PHE A 12 -29.75 21.42 21.35
CA PHE A 12 -28.87 22.44 20.82
C PHE A 12 -28.00 23.05 21.93
N GLY A 13 -26.68 22.93 21.79
CA GLY A 13 -25.70 23.44 22.75
C GLY A 13 -25.09 22.38 23.67
N ASP A 14 -25.60 21.13 23.61
CA ASP A 14 -25.03 20.02 24.37
C ASP A 14 -23.63 19.64 23.89
N VAL A 15 -22.79 19.24 24.84
CA VAL A 15 -21.49 18.63 24.54
C VAL A 15 -21.72 17.22 23.97
N GLU A 16 -21.02 16.90 22.88
CA GLU A 16 -21.16 15.58 22.24
C GLU A 16 -20.81 14.44 23.23
N PRO A 17 -21.74 13.50 23.48
CA PRO A 17 -21.54 12.50 24.51
C PRO A 17 -20.65 11.36 24.00
N ALA A 18 -19.84 10.79 24.90
CA ALA A 18 -18.82 9.78 24.56
C ALA A 18 -19.36 8.48 23.93
N HIS A 19 -20.64 8.16 24.17
CA HIS A 19 -21.30 6.99 23.57
C HIS A 19 -21.73 7.22 22.11
N LEU A 20 -21.65 8.46 21.61
CA LEU A 20 -21.80 8.80 20.20
C LEU A 20 -20.42 8.66 19.50
N TYR A 21 -20.06 7.45 19.10
CA TYR A 21 -18.73 7.13 18.57
C TYR A 21 -18.41 7.83 17.25
N SER A 22 -17.28 8.54 17.20
CA SER A 22 -16.80 9.22 15.98
C SER A 22 -16.40 8.21 14.90
N GLU A 23 -16.38 8.67 13.64
CA GLU A 23 -16.03 7.80 12.52
C GLU A 23 -14.62 7.20 12.68
N SER A 24 -13.67 7.95 13.23
CA SER A 24 -12.32 7.46 13.50
C SER A 24 -12.30 6.33 14.52
N VAL A 25 -13.11 6.42 15.58
CA VAL A 25 -13.27 5.38 16.60
C VAL A 25 -13.91 4.13 15.98
N LEU A 26 -14.99 4.29 15.20
CA LEU A 26 -15.63 3.17 14.52
C LEU A 26 -14.69 2.49 13.52
N ARG A 27 -13.91 3.27 12.76
CA ARG A 27 -12.90 2.75 11.82
C ARG A 27 -11.81 1.97 12.56
N LYS A 28 -11.33 2.48 13.71
CA LYS A 28 -10.34 1.79 14.54
C LYS A 28 -10.92 0.52 15.15
N ALA A 29 -12.14 0.53 15.67
CA ALA A 29 -12.81 -0.65 16.22
C ALA A 29 -13.02 -1.72 15.15
N LYS A 30 -13.45 -1.33 13.94
CA LYS A 30 -13.56 -2.23 12.78
C LYS A 30 -12.21 -2.84 12.41
N GLN A 31 -11.16 -2.03 12.38
CA GLN A 31 -9.80 -2.50 12.13
C GLN A 31 -9.36 -3.50 13.20
N LEU A 32 -9.50 -3.18 14.49
CA LEU A 32 -9.09 -4.05 15.60
C LEU A 32 -9.80 -5.41 15.56
N ASN A 33 -11.11 -5.43 15.32
CA ASN A 33 -11.87 -6.67 15.16
C ASN A 33 -11.39 -7.48 13.95
N LYS A 34 -11.06 -6.82 12.83
CA LYS A 34 -10.50 -7.49 11.65
C LYS A 34 -9.11 -8.07 11.96
N ASP A 35 -8.27 -7.30 12.64
CA ASP A 35 -6.92 -7.69 13.02
C ASP A 35 -6.98 -8.92 13.94
N GLU A 36 -7.87 -8.92 14.95
CA GLU A 36 -8.08 -10.06 15.85
C GLU A 36 -8.54 -11.32 15.09
N LYS A 37 -9.54 -11.20 14.21
CA LYS A 37 -10.03 -12.32 13.39
C LYS A 37 -8.96 -12.93 12.47
N LEU A 38 -8.05 -12.09 11.98
CA LEU A 38 -6.94 -12.50 11.13
C LEU A 38 -5.71 -12.96 11.95
N GLY A 39 -5.79 -12.99 13.29
CA GLY A 39 -4.67 -13.33 14.16
C GLY A 39 -3.56 -12.29 14.18
N LEU A 40 -3.83 -11.08 13.68
CA LEU A 40 -2.87 -10.01 13.47
C LEU A 40 -2.55 -9.20 14.72
N GLY A 41 -3.27 -9.42 15.83
CA GLY A 41 -2.96 -8.82 17.13
C GLY A 41 -1.56 -9.16 17.66
N LYS A 42 -0.87 -10.13 17.03
CA LYS A 42 0.51 -10.56 17.33
C LYS A 42 1.48 -10.31 16.17
N ILE A 43 1.12 -9.51 15.15
CA ILE A 43 2.01 -9.27 14.00
C ILE A 43 3.37 -8.77 14.50
N SER A 44 4.35 -9.66 14.30
CA SER A 44 5.77 -9.42 14.17
C SER A 44 6.01 -8.32 13.14
N ASP A 45 6.92 -7.38 13.45
CA ASP A 45 7.50 -6.39 12.53
C ASP A 45 7.09 -6.58 11.04
N PRO A 46 6.24 -5.68 10.47
CA PRO A 46 5.77 -5.79 9.09
C PRO A 46 6.90 -5.90 8.07
N ILE A 47 8.06 -5.29 8.33
CA ILE A 47 9.23 -5.36 7.45
C ILE A 47 9.78 -6.78 7.45
N ALA A 48 9.99 -7.36 8.64
CA ALA A 48 10.39 -8.76 8.79
C ALA A 48 9.38 -9.72 8.15
N SER A 49 8.08 -9.42 8.26
CA SER A 49 7.02 -10.22 7.65
C SER A 49 7.11 -10.22 6.12
N VAL A 50 7.34 -9.07 5.49
CA VAL A 50 7.55 -8.99 4.03
C VAL A 50 8.82 -9.72 3.61
N LEU A 51 9.89 -9.62 4.40
CA LEU A 51 11.12 -10.37 4.14
C LEU A 51 10.86 -11.88 4.17
N GLN A 52 10.08 -12.37 5.15
CA GLN A 52 9.67 -13.78 5.19
C GLN A 52 8.80 -14.16 3.98
N LEU A 53 7.86 -13.30 3.57
CA LEU A 53 7.02 -13.55 2.40
C LEU A 53 7.85 -13.76 1.13
N LYS A 54 8.94 -12.99 0.94
CA LYS A 54 9.82 -13.15 -0.22
C LYS A 54 10.35 -14.57 -0.39
N TYR A 55 10.57 -15.31 0.70
CA TYR A 55 11.09 -16.67 0.65
C TYR A 55 10.00 -17.75 0.63
N LYS A 56 8.73 -17.37 0.73
CA LYS A 56 7.63 -18.32 0.61
C LYS A 56 7.39 -18.68 -0.86
N PRO A 57 7.13 -19.96 -1.19
CA PRO A 57 6.92 -20.39 -2.57
C PRO A 57 5.84 -19.62 -3.32
N GLU A 58 4.78 -19.14 -2.64
CA GLU A 58 3.68 -18.43 -3.28
C GLU A 58 4.07 -17.02 -3.76
N PHE A 59 5.09 -16.40 -3.16
CA PHE A 59 5.46 -15.00 -3.42
C PHE A 59 6.91 -14.82 -3.89
N SER A 60 7.72 -15.88 -3.87
CA SER A 60 9.13 -15.85 -4.28
C SER A 60 9.34 -15.41 -5.71
N SER A 61 8.34 -15.61 -6.57
CA SER A 61 8.34 -15.18 -7.95
C SER A 61 7.78 -13.76 -8.17
N ALA A 62 7.24 -13.11 -7.13
CA ALA A 62 6.60 -11.80 -7.22
C ALA A 62 7.38 -10.69 -6.50
N ILE A 63 7.95 -10.97 -5.32
CA ILE A 63 8.78 -10.02 -4.57
C ILE A 63 10.22 -10.14 -5.06
N ARG A 64 10.68 -9.17 -5.86
CA ARG A 64 11.99 -9.22 -6.50
C ARG A 64 13.09 -8.79 -5.54
N GLU A 65 12.89 -7.65 -4.90
CA GLU A 65 13.92 -7.02 -4.11
C GLU A 65 13.34 -6.29 -2.90
N ILE A 66 14.13 -6.28 -1.83
CA ILE A 66 13.83 -5.57 -0.59
C ILE A 66 15.13 -4.89 -0.16
N GLY A 67 15.09 -3.56 0.00
CA GLY A 67 16.11 -2.79 0.67
C GLY A 67 15.63 -2.36 2.06
N LEU A 68 16.50 -2.46 3.06
CA LEU A 68 16.17 -2.13 4.45
C LEU A 68 16.71 -0.76 4.90
N ASP A 69 17.85 -0.30 4.33
CA ASP A 69 18.39 1.03 4.59
C ASP A 69 17.98 2.01 3.48
N LYS A 70 17.15 2.98 3.88
CA LYS A 70 16.06 3.57 3.08
C LYS A 70 15.20 2.46 2.48
N PHE A 71 14.10 2.18 3.14
CA PHE A 71 13.26 1.03 2.84
C PHE A 71 12.71 1.08 1.41
N PHE A 72 12.82 -0.03 0.68
CA PHE A 72 12.08 -0.21 -0.57
C PHE A 72 11.72 -1.68 -0.83
N ILE A 73 10.67 -1.90 -1.59
CA ILE A 73 10.25 -3.20 -2.11
C ILE A 73 9.95 -3.03 -3.59
N ILE A 74 10.62 -3.81 -4.45
CA ILE A 74 10.25 -3.95 -5.86
C ILE A 74 9.49 -5.25 -6.02
N TYR A 75 8.28 -5.18 -6.56
CA TYR A 75 7.44 -6.35 -6.74
C TYR A 75 6.63 -6.27 -8.03
N PHE A 76 6.50 -7.42 -8.68
CA PHE A 76 5.61 -7.68 -9.80
C PHE A 76 5.59 -9.19 -10.07
N SER A 77 4.41 -9.71 -10.36
CA SER A 77 4.21 -11.13 -10.63
C SER A 77 4.69 -11.53 -12.04
N PRO A 78 5.00 -12.82 -12.28
CA PRO A 78 5.30 -13.31 -13.62
C PRO A 78 4.17 -13.04 -14.63
N GLU A 79 2.92 -13.05 -14.19
CA GLU A 79 1.75 -12.74 -15.02
C GLU A 79 1.75 -11.28 -15.48
N GLN A 80 2.13 -10.34 -14.61
CA GLN A 80 2.27 -8.94 -14.98
C GLN A 80 3.36 -8.75 -16.05
N LEU A 81 4.50 -9.45 -15.90
CA LEU A 81 5.58 -9.44 -16.89
C LEU A 81 5.13 -10.06 -18.21
N PHE A 82 4.36 -11.16 -18.17
CA PHE A 82 3.79 -11.78 -19.36
C PHE A 82 2.85 -10.81 -20.08
N LEU A 83 1.94 -10.15 -19.35
CA LEU A 83 1.01 -9.16 -19.91
C LEU A 83 1.76 -7.99 -20.55
N TYR A 84 2.82 -7.50 -19.90
CA TYR A 84 3.66 -6.45 -20.48
C TYR A 84 4.32 -6.89 -21.79
N LYS A 85 4.89 -8.11 -21.84
CA LYS A 85 5.47 -8.68 -23.07
C LYS A 85 4.43 -8.85 -24.18
N GLN A 86 3.18 -9.21 -23.84
CA GLN A 86 2.09 -9.30 -24.80
C GLN A 86 1.72 -7.91 -25.34
N PHE A 87 1.60 -6.91 -24.47
CA PHE A 87 1.36 -5.52 -24.85
C PHE A 87 2.40 -5.02 -25.86
N ILE A 88 3.70 -5.14 -25.54
CA ILE A 88 4.78 -4.69 -26.43
C ILE A 88 4.81 -5.41 -27.78
N ARG A 89 4.35 -6.67 -27.84
CA ARG A 89 4.27 -7.44 -29.10
C ARG A 89 3.13 -6.99 -30.00
N HIS A 90 2.02 -6.54 -29.43
CA HIS A 90 0.81 -6.22 -30.18
C HIS A 90 0.68 -4.72 -30.49
N GLU A 91 1.26 -3.86 -29.66
CA GLU A 91 1.17 -2.41 -29.83
C GLU A 91 2.39 -1.88 -30.58
N LYS A 92 2.14 -1.02 -31.58
CA LYS A 92 3.20 -0.44 -32.42
C LYS A 92 4.02 0.62 -31.67
N ILE A 93 3.43 1.25 -30.66
CA ILE A 93 4.06 2.28 -29.83
C ILE A 93 3.91 1.83 -28.38
N GLY A 94 5.05 1.58 -27.72
CA GLY A 94 5.06 1.29 -26.30
C GLY A 94 4.68 2.54 -25.51
N MET A 95 3.68 2.42 -24.64
CA MET A 95 3.32 3.45 -23.68
C MET A 95 3.34 2.86 -22.27
N LEU A 96 4.03 3.56 -21.37
CA LEU A 96 4.10 3.24 -19.95
C LEU A 96 3.76 4.53 -19.18
N SER A 97 2.73 4.48 -18.35
CA SER A 97 2.35 5.58 -17.46
C SER A 97 2.77 5.21 -16.05
N ILE A 98 3.42 6.14 -15.35
CA ILE A 98 3.93 5.93 -13.99
C ILE A 98 3.32 6.99 -13.08
N ASP A 99 2.81 6.55 -11.94
CA ASP A 99 2.38 7.44 -10.86
C ASP A 99 3.08 7.08 -9.55
N ALA A 100 3.25 8.08 -8.67
CA ALA A 100 3.81 7.94 -7.34
C ALA A 100 2.85 8.54 -6.32
N THR A 101 2.15 7.68 -5.58
CA THR A 101 1.17 8.10 -4.57
C THR A 101 1.75 8.00 -3.17
N GLY A 102 1.81 9.13 -2.45
CA GLY A 102 2.14 9.18 -1.02
C GLY A 102 0.93 8.89 -0.12
N SER A 103 1.12 8.98 1.20
CA SER A 103 0.08 8.85 2.26
C SER A 103 -0.58 7.48 2.44
N LEU A 104 -0.37 6.53 1.53
CA LEU A 104 -0.90 5.16 1.64
C LEU A 104 -0.20 4.32 2.71
N ILE A 105 1.08 4.62 2.97
CA ILE A 105 1.94 3.84 3.85
C ILE A 105 2.44 4.76 4.96
N LYS A 106 2.34 4.29 6.21
CA LYS A 106 2.90 5.00 7.36
C LYS A 106 4.42 4.96 7.29
N SER A 107 5.06 6.11 7.49
CA SER A 107 6.52 6.19 7.57
C SER A 107 7.07 5.22 8.62
N ILE A 108 8.21 4.62 8.28
CA ILE A 108 8.96 3.76 9.19
C ILE A 108 9.77 4.67 10.12
N LYS A 109 9.73 4.38 11.42
CA LYS A 109 10.56 5.08 12.41
C LYS A 109 11.96 4.48 12.37
N LYS A 110 12.97 5.32 12.16
CA LYS A 110 14.37 4.92 12.20
C LYS A 110 14.98 5.05 13.60
N PRO A 111 16.17 4.47 13.86
CA PRO A 111 16.85 4.60 15.15
C PRO A 111 17.16 6.04 15.56
N ASP A 112 17.34 6.93 14.58
CA ASP A 112 17.56 8.38 14.77
C ASP A 112 16.25 9.18 14.89
N GLU A 113 15.11 8.50 15.05
CA GLU A 113 13.74 9.04 15.08
C GLU A 113 13.28 9.74 13.78
N SER A 114 14.12 9.79 12.76
CA SER A 114 13.77 10.37 11.47
C SER A 114 12.68 9.55 10.78
N LYS A 115 11.90 10.24 9.95
CA LYS A 115 10.83 9.64 9.14
C LYS A 115 10.96 10.12 7.72
N ASN A 116 11.05 9.17 6.81
CA ASN A 116 11.00 9.47 5.39
C ASN A 116 9.57 9.24 4.87
N PRO A 117 9.12 10.02 3.87
CA PRO A 117 7.92 9.67 3.14
C PRO A 117 8.14 8.34 2.41
N ILE A 118 7.11 7.50 2.38
CA ILE A 118 7.08 6.28 1.58
C ILE A 118 6.05 6.49 0.48
N PHE A 119 6.47 6.31 -0.77
CA PHE A 119 5.58 6.38 -1.92
C PHE A 119 5.32 4.99 -2.49
N LEU A 120 4.09 4.78 -2.95
CA LEU A 120 3.74 3.69 -3.84
C LEU A 120 3.90 4.16 -5.27
N TYR A 121 4.92 3.63 -5.94
CA TYR A 121 5.11 3.76 -7.37
C TYR A 121 4.36 2.66 -8.09
N GLN A 122 3.58 3.03 -9.10
CA GLN A 122 2.84 2.10 -9.93
C GLN A 122 3.01 2.47 -11.39
N ALA A 123 3.51 1.52 -12.17
CA ALA A 123 3.60 1.62 -13.61
C ALA A 123 2.47 0.79 -14.25
N VAL A 124 1.78 1.41 -15.20
CA VAL A 124 0.63 0.83 -15.91
C VAL A 124 0.78 0.99 -17.42
N VAL A 125 0.20 0.04 -18.16
CA VAL A 125 0.09 0.12 -19.61
C VAL A 125 -1.39 0.06 -20.02
N PRO A 126 -1.82 0.79 -21.04
CA PRO A 126 -3.12 0.54 -21.65
C PRO A 126 -3.03 -0.76 -22.45
N TYR A 127 -3.96 -1.67 -22.28
CA TYR A 127 -4.07 -2.84 -23.15
C TYR A 127 -5.53 -3.04 -23.55
N LYS A 128 -5.79 -2.90 -24.85
CA LYS A 128 -7.16 -2.88 -25.40
C LYS A 128 -8.00 -1.78 -24.73
N THR A 129 -8.98 -2.17 -23.93
CA THR A 129 -9.91 -1.27 -23.22
C THR A 129 -9.62 -1.16 -21.72
N LYS A 130 -8.48 -1.69 -21.24
CA LYS A 130 -8.13 -1.76 -19.81
C LYS A 130 -6.80 -1.10 -19.53
N ILE A 131 -6.62 -0.66 -18.29
CA ILE A 131 -5.33 -0.23 -17.74
C ILE A 131 -4.80 -1.37 -16.89
N LEU A 132 -3.61 -1.89 -17.22
CA LEU A 132 -3.02 -3.04 -16.55
C LEU A 132 -1.79 -2.61 -15.75
N PRO A 133 -1.71 -2.96 -14.45
CA PRO A 133 -0.52 -2.72 -13.64
C PRO A 133 0.57 -3.71 -14.01
N VAL A 134 1.76 -3.21 -14.37
CA VAL A 134 2.87 -4.03 -14.85
C VAL A 134 4.07 -4.05 -13.90
N LEU A 135 4.35 -2.94 -13.23
CA LEU A 135 5.49 -2.78 -12.32
C LEU A 135 5.06 -1.99 -11.08
N GLN A 136 5.54 -2.38 -9.90
CA GLN A 136 5.28 -1.66 -8.66
C GLN A 136 6.53 -1.55 -7.80
N MET A 137 6.60 -0.46 -7.04
CA MET A 137 7.61 -0.28 -6.02
C MET A 137 7.04 0.51 -4.84
N VAL A 138 7.28 0.05 -3.62
CA VAL A 138 7.09 0.84 -2.40
C VAL A 138 8.46 1.35 -2.00
N SER A 139 8.67 2.66 -1.80
CA SER A 139 10.03 3.16 -1.57
C SER A 139 10.08 4.44 -0.73
N GLU A 140 11.09 4.53 0.15
CA GLU A 140 11.63 5.76 0.77
C GLU A 140 12.76 6.39 -0.05
N LYS A 141 13.25 5.68 -1.07
CA LYS A 141 14.24 6.16 -2.04
C LYS A 141 13.50 6.70 -3.28
N HIS A 142 13.79 7.94 -3.63
CA HIS A 142 13.15 8.66 -4.73
C HIS A 142 14.17 9.27 -5.70
N ASP A 143 15.44 8.84 -5.59
CA ASP A 143 16.51 9.33 -6.45
C ASP A 143 16.47 8.72 -7.85
N THR A 144 17.17 9.35 -8.81
CA THR A 144 17.21 8.88 -10.19
C THR A 144 17.75 7.45 -10.30
N ASN A 145 18.71 7.06 -9.45
CA ASN A 145 19.34 5.74 -9.55
C ASN A 145 18.33 4.64 -9.22
N ILE A 146 17.54 4.76 -8.15
CA ILE A 146 16.52 3.75 -7.83
C ILE A 146 15.41 3.71 -8.87
N LEU A 147 15.02 4.86 -9.43
CA LEU A 147 13.95 4.93 -10.42
C LEU A 147 14.39 4.31 -11.75
N THR A 148 15.64 4.53 -12.16
CA THR A 148 16.24 3.89 -13.34
C THR A 148 16.46 2.40 -13.12
N TYR A 149 16.83 1.97 -11.91
CA TYR A 149 16.96 0.54 -11.60
C TYR A 149 15.62 -0.20 -11.57
N TRP A 150 14.57 0.49 -11.13
CA TRP A 150 13.23 -0.08 -11.06
C TRP A 150 12.58 -0.29 -12.44
N LEU A 151 12.84 0.60 -13.40
CA LEU A 151 12.28 0.57 -14.76
C LEU A 151 13.03 -0.37 -15.71
#